data_AF-A0A9D7TST7-F1
#
_entry.id   AF-A0A9D7TST7-F1
#
_cell.length_a   1.000
_cell.length_b   1.000
_cell.length_c   1.000
_cell.angle_alpha   90.00
_cell.angle_beta   90.00
_cell.angle_gamma   90.00
#
_symmetry.space_group_name_H-M   'P 1'
#
loop_
_entity.id
_entity.type
_entity.pdbx_description
1 polymer ?
#
loop_
_entity_poly.entity_id
_entity_poly.type
_entity_poly.pdbx_seq_one_letter_code
_entity_poly.pdbx_strand_id
1 'polypeptide(L)'
;MKRYIRNIVVLISPILLLIIVNEMVRPSIKEKPFSKNGLNGMNSDNKNLHKCTWSCYLNTTYCKENHVKYLKPYYKYTDPTYFGIINFNHKTGNYVLANIIFLVLLLPLLVYGFIIKSMNIQDEINNLKTKR
;
A
#
# COMPACT_ATOMS: atom_id res chain seq x y z
N MET A 1 21.68 -2.81 18.42
CA MET A 1 21.38 -1.61 17.60
C MET A 1 20.76 -0.54 18.48
N LYS A 2 21.20 0.72 18.40
CA LYS A 2 20.57 1.81 19.18
C LYS A 2 19.11 1.97 18.73
N ARG A 3 18.18 2.19 19.67
CA ARG A 3 16.72 2.22 19.40
C ARG A 3 16.33 3.17 18.26
N TYR A 4 16.97 4.33 18.15
CA TYR A 4 16.69 5.28 17.07
C TYR A 4 17.07 4.74 15.68
N ILE A 5 18.19 4.02 15.54
CA ILE A 5 18.62 3.41 14.27
C ILE A 5 17.58 2.37 13.83
N ARG A 6 17.20 1.50 14.77
CA ARG A 6 16.15 0.48 14.55
C ARG A 6 14.86 1.12 14.04
N ASN A 7 14.41 2.16 14.72
CA ASN A 7 13.17 2.85 14.41
C ASN A 7 13.22 3.50 13.01
N ILE A 8 14.32 4.18 12.66
CA ILE A 8 14.54 4.74 11.32
C ILE A 8 14.54 3.65 10.24
N VAL A 9 15.22 2.53 10.48
CA VAL A 9 15.25 1.40 9.54
C VAL A 9 13.85 0.82 9.33
N VAL A 10 13.09 0.61 10.39
CA VAL A 10 11.70 0.12 10.31
C VAL A 10 10.81 1.08 9.53
N LEU A 11 11.00 2.39 9.69
CA LEU A 11 10.22 3.40 8.96
C LEU A 11 10.56 3.45 7.46
N ILE A 12 11.85 3.43 7.13
CA ILE A 12 12.34 3.69 5.78
C ILE A 12 12.36 2.42 4.92
N SER A 13 12.60 1.25 5.52
CA SER A 13 12.78 0.00 4.76
C SER A 13 11.61 -0.39 3.84
N PRO A 14 10.32 -0.20 4.20
CA PRO A 14 9.22 -0.53 3.28
C PRO A 14 9.22 0.37 2.03
N ILE A 15 9.59 1.63 2.19
CA ILE A 15 9.67 2.61 1.10
C ILE A 15 10.82 2.23 0.15
N LEU A 16 12.00 1.94 0.72
CA LEU A 16 13.15 1.51 -0.08
C LEU A 16 12.87 0.20 -0.83
N LEU A 17 12.25 -0.77 -0.16
CA LEU A 17 11.87 -2.04 -0.79
C LEU A 17 10.91 -1.81 -1.97
N LEU A 18 9.91 -0.95 -1.80
CA LEU A 18 8.99 -0.59 -2.88
C LEU A 18 9.71 0.03 -4.08
N ILE A 19 10.64 0.98 -3.83
CA ILE A 19 11.43 1.63 -4.88
C ILE A 19 12.30 0.59 -5.61
N ILE A 20 13.03 -0.24 -4.86
CA ILE A 20 13.92 -1.25 -5.41
C ILE A 20 13.14 -2.21 -6.32
N VAL A 21 12.03 -2.77 -5.84
CA VAL A 21 11.21 -3.71 -6.64
C VAL A 21 10.70 -3.05 -7.92
N ASN A 22 10.19 -1.82 -7.83
CA ASN A 22 9.69 -1.10 -9.00
C ASN A 22 10.80 -0.83 -10.03
N GLU A 23 11.98 -0.38 -9.59
CA GLU A 23 13.10 -0.10 -10.49
C GLU A 23 13.72 -1.37 -11.08
N MET A 24 13.75 -2.47 -10.33
CA MET A 24 14.20 -3.77 -10.87
C MET A 24 13.27 -4.28 -11.96
N VAL A 25 11.97 -4.06 -11.83
CA VAL A 25 10.97 -4.55 -12.80
C VAL A 25 10.83 -3.61 -14.00
N ARG A 26 11.06 -2.30 -13.84
CA ARG A 26 10.87 -1.27 -14.87
C ARG A 26 11.45 -1.64 -16.26
N PRO A 27 12.69 -2.16 -16.40
CA PRO A 27 13.27 -2.49 -17.72
C PRO A 27 12.55 -3.62 -18.48
N SER A 28 11.83 -4.48 -17.75
CA SER A 28 11.07 -5.60 -18.33
C SER A 28 9.76 -5.16 -18.99
N ILE A 29 9.29 -3.95 -18.71
CA ILE A 29 8.02 -3.44 -19.23
C ILE A 29 8.25 -2.82 -20.61
N LYS A 30 7.68 -3.46 -21.63
CA LYS A 30 7.78 -3.01 -23.04
C LYS A 30 6.53 -2.30 -23.55
N GLU A 31 5.46 -2.33 -22.77
CA GLU A 31 4.19 -1.73 -23.14
C GLU A 31 4.23 -0.20 -23.05
N LYS A 32 3.41 0.47 -23.85
CA LYS A 32 3.24 1.92 -23.75
C LYS A 32 2.66 2.27 -22.37
N PRO A 33 3.29 3.19 -21.61
CA PRO A 33 2.80 3.59 -20.30
C PRO A 33 1.46 4.32 -20.40
N PHE A 34 0.58 4.08 -19.44
CA PHE A 34 -0.63 4.87 -19.27
C PHE A 34 -0.26 6.30 -18.84
N SER A 35 -0.89 7.31 -19.43
CA SER A 35 -0.67 8.71 -19.11
C SER A 35 -1.96 9.35 -18.62
N LYS A 36 -1.90 10.05 -17.48
CA LYS A 36 -3.04 10.79 -16.92
C LYS A 36 -2.53 12.09 -16.30
N ASN A 37 -3.14 13.22 -16.66
CA ASN A 37 -2.77 14.55 -16.17
C ASN A 37 -1.28 14.90 -16.36
N GLY A 38 -0.70 14.51 -17.50
CA GLY A 38 0.71 14.75 -17.82
C GLY A 38 1.72 13.85 -17.09
N LEU A 39 1.24 12.93 -16.25
CA LEU A 39 2.08 11.96 -15.55
C LEU A 39 2.03 10.61 -16.25
N ASN A 40 3.20 10.05 -16.54
CA ASN A 40 3.33 8.72 -17.13
C ASN A 40 3.49 7.68 -16.03
N GLY A 41 2.56 6.72 -15.98
CA GLY A 41 2.65 5.55 -15.15
C GLY A 41 3.73 4.57 -15.66
N MET A 42 3.98 3.52 -14.88
CA MET A 42 4.91 2.47 -15.28
C MET A 42 4.26 1.43 -16.21
N ASN A 43 3.02 1.04 -15.91
CA ASN A 43 2.27 0.03 -16.66
C ASN A 43 1.34 0.68 -17.70
N SER A 44 0.86 -0.09 -18.67
CA SER A 44 -0.19 0.32 -19.61
C SER A 44 -1.58 0.34 -18.96
N ASP A 45 -2.58 0.85 -19.69
CA ASP A 45 -4.01 0.72 -19.37
C ASP A 45 -4.72 -0.34 -20.23
N ASN A 46 -4.00 -1.08 -21.07
CA ASN A 46 -4.58 -2.15 -21.87
C ASN A 46 -5.03 -3.30 -20.96
N LYS A 47 -6.22 -3.85 -21.23
CA LYS A 47 -6.70 -5.06 -20.53
C LYS A 47 -5.76 -6.22 -20.82
N ASN A 48 -5.38 -6.94 -19.77
CA ASN A 48 -4.56 -8.15 -19.85
C ASN A 48 -5.13 -9.16 -18.86
N LEU A 49 -5.22 -10.45 -19.21
CA LEU A 49 -5.77 -11.48 -18.32
C LEU A 49 -4.70 -12.07 -17.38
N HIS A 50 -3.42 -11.94 -17.72
CA HIS A 50 -2.30 -12.54 -16.99
C HIS A 50 -1.68 -11.59 -15.96
N LYS A 51 -1.89 -10.28 -16.10
CA LYS A 51 -1.37 -9.28 -15.15
C LYS A 51 -2.32 -8.10 -14.99
N CYS A 52 -2.26 -7.46 -13.82
CA CYS A 52 -2.96 -6.21 -13.58
C CYS A 52 -2.31 -5.06 -14.38
N THR A 53 -3.15 -4.20 -14.92
CA THR A 53 -2.77 -2.96 -15.60
C THR A 53 -3.61 -1.80 -15.06
N TRP A 54 -3.42 -0.58 -15.57
CA TRP A 54 -4.27 0.56 -15.19
C TRP A 54 -5.74 0.38 -15.57
N SER A 55 -6.08 -0.59 -16.44
CA SER A 55 -7.47 -1.01 -16.65
C SER A 55 -8.17 -1.39 -15.33
N CYS A 56 -7.46 -1.96 -14.36
CA CYS A 56 -8.02 -2.32 -13.05
C CYS A 56 -8.39 -1.09 -12.21
N TYR A 57 -7.65 0.01 -12.36
CA TYR A 57 -7.96 1.28 -11.73
C TYR A 57 -9.16 1.96 -12.39
N LEU A 58 -9.25 1.88 -13.72
CA LEU A 58 -10.36 2.44 -14.49
C LEU A 58 -11.66 1.63 -14.35
N ASN A 59 -11.54 0.31 -14.12
CA ASN A 59 -12.66 -0.60 -13.97
C ASN A 59 -12.35 -1.66 -12.89
N THR A 60 -12.81 -1.38 -11.67
CA THR A 60 -12.63 -2.29 -10.53
C THR A 60 -13.34 -3.63 -10.73
N THR A 61 -14.47 -3.66 -11.44
CA THR A 61 -15.21 -4.90 -11.74
C THR A 61 -14.37 -5.85 -12.59
N TYR A 62 -13.73 -5.34 -13.65
CA TYR A 62 -12.80 -6.12 -14.47
C TYR A 62 -11.68 -6.73 -13.63
N CYS A 63 -11.10 -5.95 -12.70
CA CYS A 63 -10.06 -6.43 -11.80
C CYS A 63 -10.56 -7.59 -10.92
N LYS A 64 -11.74 -7.42 -10.33
CA LYS A 64 -12.33 -8.42 -9.43
C LYS A 64 -12.66 -9.73 -10.14
N GLU A 65 -13.15 -9.66 -11.37
CA GLU A 65 -13.50 -10.83 -12.16
C GLU A 65 -12.26 -11.64 -12.57
N ASN A 66 -11.20 -10.94 -13.03
CA ASN A 66 -10.09 -11.58 -13.73
C ASN A 66 -8.81 -11.77 -12.89
N HIS A 67 -8.55 -10.91 -11.90
CA HIS A 67 -7.25 -10.90 -11.19
C HIS A 67 -7.33 -11.22 -9.71
N VAL A 68 -8.50 -11.07 -9.09
CA VAL A 68 -8.65 -11.30 -7.65
C VAL A 68 -9.11 -12.73 -7.40
N LYS A 69 -8.24 -13.55 -6.78
CA LYS A 69 -8.54 -14.96 -6.51
C LYS A 69 -9.18 -15.17 -5.14
N TYR A 70 -8.51 -14.71 -4.08
CA TYR A 70 -8.85 -15.08 -2.70
C TYR A 70 -9.95 -14.23 -2.06
N LEU A 71 -10.13 -12.98 -2.51
CA LEU A 71 -11.09 -12.07 -1.90
C LEU A 71 -12.52 -12.28 -2.40
N LYS A 72 -12.71 -13.03 -3.50
CA LYS A 72 -14.03 -13.25 -4.15
C LYS A 72 -15.15 -13.65 -3.18
N PRO A 73 -14.95 -14.61 -2.25
CA PRO A 73 -16.00 -15.01 -1.31
C PRO A 73 -16.38 -13.91 -0.30
N TYR A 74 -15.52 -12.91 -0.12
CA TYR A 74 -15.65 -11.89 0.91
C TYR A 74 -16.08 -10.53 0.38
N TYR A 75 -16.36 -10.39 -0.93
CA TYR A 75 -16.77 -9.13 -1.54
C TYR A 75 -17.99 -8.49 -0.87
N LYS A 76 -18.95 -9.30 -0.40
CA LYS A 76 -20.10 -8.82 0.37
C LYS A 76 -19.69 -7.97 1.58
N TYR A 77 -18.54 -8.25 2.19
CA TYR A 77 -18.03 -7.55 3.35
C TYR A 77 -16.99 -6.49 2.98
N THR A 78 -16.11 -6.80 2.02
CA THR A 78 -15.01 -5.90 1.67
C THR A 78 -15.45 -4.72 0.80
N ASP A 79 -16.40 -4.93 -0.11
CA ASP A 79 -16.86 -3.86 -1.00
C ASP A 79 -17.52 -2.70 -0.24
N PRO A 80 -18.46 -2.93 0.70
CA PRO A 80 -19.06 -1.83 1.45
C PRO A 80 -18.03 -1.01 2.22
N THR A 81 -17.03 -1.67 2.83
CA THR A 81 -15.95 -0.98 3.53
C THR A 81 -15.07 -0.20 2.56
N TYR A 82 -14.60 -0.83 1.48
CA TYR A 82 -13.73 -0.22 0.48
C TYR A 82 -14.38 1.01 -0.17
N PHE A 83 -15.59 0.84 -0.71
CA PHE A 83 -16.32 1.94 -1.33
C PHE A 83 -16.83 2.95 -0.31
N GLY A 84 -17.08 2.55 0.94
CA GLY A 84 -17.38 3.45 2.05
C GLY A 84 -16.24 4.43 2.32
N ILE A 85 -14.99 3.95 2.37
CA ILE A 85 -13.79 4.78 2.55
C ILE A 85 -13.62 5.74 1.36
N ILE A 86 -13.80 5.23 0.12
CA ILE A 86 -13.72 6.06 -1.08
C ILE A 86 -14.76 7.18 -1.05
N ASN A 87 -16.01 6.85 -0.73
CA ASN A 87 -17.10 7.81 -0.64
C ASN A 87 -16.86 8.84 0.47
N PHE A 88 -16.33 8.42 1.62
CA PHE A 88 -15.93 9.32 2.70
C PHE A 88 -14.85 10.31 2.22
N ASN A 89 -13.81 9.82 1.55
CA ASN A 89 -12.76 10.68 0.99
C ASN A 89 -13.31 11.64 -0.07
N HIS A 90 -14.25 11.22 -0.92
CA HIS A 90 -14.88 12.13 -1.89
C HIS A 90 -15.65 13.28 -1.22
N LYS A 91 -16.27 13.04 -0.07
CA LYS A 91 -17.01 14.08 0.70
C LYS A 91 -16.11 15.17 1.30
N THR A 92 -14.80 14.96 1.38
CA THR A 92 -13.85 15.97 1.87
C THR A 92 -13.65 17.16 0.93
N GLY A 93 -14.17 17.09 -0.30
CA GLY A 93 -14.00 18.13 -1.33
C GLY A 93 -12.65 18.06 -2.06
N ASN A 94 -11.62 17.46 -1.47
CA ASN A 94 -10.33 17.21 -2.12
C ASN A 94 -9.91 15.75 -1.95
N TYR A 95 -10.44 14.89 -2.83
CA TYR A 95 -10.21 13.44 -2.81
C TYR A 95 -8.72 13.07 -2.85
N VAL A 96 -7.92 13.75 -3.68
CA VAL A 96 -6.48 13.45 -3.81
C VAL A 96 -5.76 13.73 -2.50
N LEU A 97 -6.00 14.91 -1.91
CA LEU A 97 -5.38 15.30 -0.65
C LEU A 97 -5.81 14.38 0.50
N ALA A 98 -7.10 14.04 0.58
CA ALA A 98 -7.60 13.13 1.61
C ALA A 98 -6.93 11.75 1.53
N ASN A 99 -6.75 11.19 0.32
CA ASN A 99 -6.04 9.93 0.16
C ASN A 99 -4.58 10.01 0.63
N ILE A 100 -3.88 11.11 0.31
CA ILE A 100 -2.49 11.31 0.78
C ILE A 100 -2.46 11.36 2.31
N ILE A 101 -3.31 12.16 2.94
CA ILE A 101 -3.31 12.33 4.40
C ILE A 101 -3.67 11.02 5.10
N PHE A 102 -4.79 10.39 4.74
CA PHE A 102 -5.29 9.24 5.49
C PHE A 102 -4.56 7.94 5.15
N LEU A 103 -4.34 7.65 3.86
CA LEU A 103 -3.83 6.35 3.43
C LEU A 103 -2.30 6.32 3.31
N VAL A 104 -1.67 7.44 2.93
CA VAL A 104 -0.21 7.47 2.71
C VAL A 104 0.53 7.90 3.98
N LEU A 105 -0.04 8.82 4.78
CA LEU A 105 0.62 9.32 5.98
C LEU A 105 0.06 8.70 7.26
N LEU A 106 -1.22 8.93 7.57
CA LEU A 106 -1.79 8.58 8.88
C LEU A 106 -1.74 7.08 9.16
N LEU A 107 -2.26 6.26 8.24
CA LEU A 107 -2.34 4.81 8.45
C LEU A 107 -0.94 4.17 8.54
N PRO A 108 0.03 4.45 7.64
CA PRO A 108 1.38 3.92 7.77
C PRO A 108 2.11 4.38 9.05
N LEU A 109 1.96 5.65 9.45
CA LEU A 109 2.55 6.15 10.70
C LEU A 109 1.94 5.50 11.94
N LEU A 110 0.64 5.22 11.92
CA LEU A 110 -0.05 4.52 13.00
C LEU A 110 0.43 3.06 13.11
N VAL A 111 0.53 2.34 11.99
CA VAL A 111 1.10 0.98 11.95
C VAL A 111 2.55 0.99 12.42
N TYR A 112 3.35 1.94 11.95
CA TYR A 112 4.72 2.14 12.42
C TYR A 112 4.78 2.35 13.94
N GLY A 113 3.94 3.22 14.49
CA GLY A 113 3.84 3.45 15.93
C GLY A 113 3.53 2.17 16.72
N PHE A 114 2.62 1.34 16.23
CA PHE A 114 2.32 0.04 16.84
C PHE A 114 3.49 -0.94 16.76
N ILE A 115 4.20 -1.01 15.64
CA ILE A 115 5.39 -1.85 15.50
C ILE A 115 6.45 -1.42 16.52
N ILE A 116 6.76 -0.12 16.60
CA ILE A 116 7.76 0.39 17.56
C ILE A 116 7.33 0.09 19.00
N LYS A 117 6.05 0.27 19.33
CA LYS A 117 5.53 -0.06 20.66
C LYS A 117 5.70 -1.55 20.97
N SER A 118 5.34 -2.43 20.04
CA SER A 118 5.51 -3.89 20.18
C SER A 118 6.97 -4.27 20.42
N MET A 119 7.90 -3.67 19.66
CA MET A 119 9.33 -3.94 19.82
C MET A 119 9.87 -3.43 21.16
N ASN A 120 9.41 -2.26 21.63
CA ASN A 120 9.83 -1.73 22.93
C ASN A 120 9.37 -2.62 24.09
N ILE A 121 8.15 -3.14 24.03
CA ILE A 121 7.63 -4.12 25.00
C ILE A 121 8.49 -5.39 24.98
N GLN A 122 8.84 -5.88 23.79
CA GLN A 122 9.70 -7.05 23.66
C GLN A 122 11.10 -6.83 24.25
N ASP A 123 11.70 -5.66 24.04
CA ASP A 123 12.97 -5.30 24.67
C ASP A 123 12.88 -5.36 26.20
N GLU A 124 11.79 -4.83 26.76
CA GLU A 124 11.55 -4.81 28.21
C GLU A 124 11.40 -6.23 28.79
N ILE A 125 10.60 -7.08 28.15
CA ILE A 125 10.44 -8.49 28.52
C ILE A 125 11.80 -9.20 28.52
N ASN A 126 12.62 -8.98 27.48
CA ASN A 126 13.93 -9.61 27.38
C ASN A 126 14.87 -9.15 28.49
N ASN A 127 14.85 -7.87 28.84
CA ASN A 127 15.66 -7.33 29.95
C ASN A 127 15.23 -7.88 31.32
N LEU A 128 13.94 -8.14 31.52
CA LEU A 128 13.43 -8.76 32.75
C LEU A 128 13.85 -10.23 32.86
N LYS A 129 13.90 -10.95 31.74
CA LYS A 129 14.34 -12.36 31.70
C LYS A 129 15.83 -12.52 31.97
N THR A 130 16.68 -11.61 31.50
CA THR A 130 18.14 -11.68 31.70
C THR A 130 18.61 -11.18 33.07
N LYS A 131 17.77 -10.45 33.81
CA LYS A 131 18.06 -10.02 35.19
C LYS A 131 17.72 -11.10 36.24
N ARG A 132 17.15 -12.23 35.82
CA ARG A 132 16.82 -13.36 36.66
C ARG A 132 17.88 -14.43 36.52
#